data_AF-B4Q051-F1
#
_entry.id   AF-B4Q051-F1
#
_cell.length_a   1.000
_cell.length_b   1.000
_cell.length_c   1.000
_cell.angle_alpha   90.00
_cell.angle_beta   90.00
_cell.angle_gamma   90.00
#
_symmetry.space_group_name_H-M   'P 1'
#
loop_
_entity.id
_entity.type
_entity.pdbx_description
1 polymer ?
#
loop_
_entity_poly.entity_id
_entity_poly.type
_entity_poly.pdbx_seq_one_letter_code
_entity_poly.pdbx_strand_id
1 'polypeptide(L)'
;MSSFAIRETLLRSHVHLFSMSPIMGSVCGTSSAVWPANCTKLPESVFGHQMLQQCRQMEKPNVPVDLNHFKSVSEKFPAKFGIDTCRVKAQPVDRSDHIQKQIASAYPVIHERTLLLYISFLEHKLKFGSEQEKLIYKDMTLVDFVQRLLVKRCVWFFGSGDYYHTMDGKIGLEGFEAVGTFSEKDPLTLNSVLSYDEIKLAALLYVSCHSEFINDGRRSNAGEVTQNKDTIEREGVIIGLIGARFERPDVMEYQDIMITETQNTQAKGYGLASMCSETAAPASDFRRIWREFYEEPRDFIYGDTPHDDKRFEEVTEGIFDHQVMRKRYAITFDTLLLEAQDRASKAGKPAYIHVVGIGLGVWKAAGQQERTFFEAFEGRLRALGERLSNIGVIHFSWFHLPRVGSLYDGATFPVDKHPQGGIRIRNSVRSPGDKLTKDMLPVVTYAWDGNALPGNEFWANNLVGTGDPAAACSTLISELQNPHINVEYMNGANLHIASVEHGLLHVGDYARRLIV
;
A
#
# COMPACT_ATOMS: atom_id res chain seq x y z
N MET A 1 -24.27 48.01 -55.17
CA MET A 1 -25.43 48.02 -56.07
C MET A 1 -26.21 46.75 -55.77
N SER A 2 -27.23 46.84 -54.91
CA SER A 2 -28.68 46.67 -55.22
C SER A 2 -29.04 45.23 -55.58
N SER A 3 -30.07 44.57 -55.06
CA SER A 3 -31.14 44.89 -54.13
C SER A 3 -31.89 43.59 -53.79
N PHE A 4 -32.52 43.55 -52.62
CA PHE A 4 -33.49 42.55 -52.17
C PHE A 4 -34.87 42.67 -52.86
N ALA A 5 -35.59 41.53 -53.00
CA ALA A 5 -37.07 41.33 -52.84
C ALA A 5 -37.40 39.89 -53.34
N ILE A 6 -37.77 38.87 -52.56
CA ILE A 6 -38.89 38.58 -51.62
C ILE A 6 -40.29 38.57 -52.27
N ARG A 7 -40.87 37.35 -52.38
CA ARG A 7 -42.23 36.92 -51.96
C ARG A 7 -42.44 35.45 -52.37
N GLU A 8 -42.27 34.48 -51.48
CA GLU A 8 -43.28 33.85 -50.59
C GLU A 8 -44.52 33.28 -51.28
N THR A 9 -44.61 31.94 -51.30
CA THR A 9 -45.87 31.21 -51.06
C THR A 9 -45.59 29.95 -50.23
N LEU A 10 -46.17 29.91 -49.03
CA LEU A 10 -46.20 28.81 -48.06
C LEU A 10 -47.17 27.69 -48.48
N LEU A 11 -46.84 26.43 -48.15
CA LEU A 11 -47.68 25.46 -47.38
C LEU A 11 -46.93 24.11 -47.29
N ARG A 12 -46.28 23.84 -46.13
CA ARG A 12 -46.64 22.84 -45.08
C ARG A 12 -46.70 21.38 -45.57
N SER A 13 -46.18 20.36 -44.91
CA SER A 13 -45.38 20.21 -43.68
C SER A 13 -45.07 18.71 -43.52
N HIS A 14 -43.84 18.33 -43.20
CA HIS A 14 -43.57 17.15 -42.39
C HIS A 14 -42.42 17.48 -41.43
N VAL A 15 -42.69 17.29 -40.14
CA VAL A 15 -41.82 17.63 -39.01
C VAL A 15 -40.79 16.51 -38.85
N HIS A 16 -39.51 16.83 -39.01
CA HIS A 16 -38.41 16.07 -38.41
C HIS A 16 -37.55 17.04 -37.60
N LEU A 17 -37.46 16.78 -36.29
CA LEU A 17 -36.55 17.47 -35.39
C LEU A 17 -35.09 17.17 -35.78
N PHE A 18 -34.33 18.21 -36.09
CA PHE A 18 -32.87 18.17 -36.14
C PHE A 18 -32.31 18.44 -34.75
N SER A 19 -31.58 17.48 -34.20
CA SER A 19 -30.62 17.70 -33.11
C SER A 19 -29.24 17.84 -33.74
N MET A 20 -28.60 19.00 -33.55
CA MET A 20 -27.23 19.23 -34.00
C MET A 20 -26.25 18.55 -33.04
N SER A 21 -25.58 17.50 -33.50
CA SER A 21 -24.40 16.93 -32.83
C SER A 21 -23.15 17.72 -33.21
N PRO A 22 -22.32 18.17 -32.26
CA PRO A 22 -20.97 18.60 -32.56
C PRO A 22 -20.05 17.39 -32.73
N ILE A 23 -19.39 17.34 -33.88
CA ILE A 23 -18.31 16.42 -34.22
C ILE A 23 -17.18 16.62 -33.21
N MET A 24 -16.99 15.66 -32.28
CA MET A 24 -15.78 15.54 -31.48
C MET A 24 -14.76 14.69 -32.24
N GLY A 25 -13.58 15.27 -32.43
CA GLY A 25 -12.44 14.62 -33.05
C GLY A 25 -11.99 13.38 -32.27
N SER A 26 -11.70 12.34 -33.05
CA SER A 26 -10.96 11.16 -32.65
C SER A 26 -9.64 11.54 -31.99
N VAL A 27 -9.56 11.37 -30.67
CA VAL A 27 -8.30 11.22 -29.94
C VAL A 27 -8.15 9.73 -29.65
N CYS A 28 -7.04 9.15 -30.12
CA CYS A 28 -6.61 7.77 -29.92
C CYS A 28 -6.94 7.25 -28.50
N GLY A 29 -7.95 6.40 -28.42
CA GLY A 29 -8.35 5.71 -27.19
C GLY A 29 -7.54 4.44 -26.96
N THR A 30 -6.62 4.49 -26.01
CA THR A 30 -6.27 3.34 -25.16
C THR A 30 -6.67 3.71 -23.74
N SER A 31 -7.98 3.71 -23.48
CA SER A 31 -8.52 3.74 -22.13
C SER A 31 -8.48 2.32 -21.59
N SER A 32 -7.36 1.91 -21.00
CA SER A 32 -7.43 0.86 -19.99
C SER A 32 -8.27 1.44 -18.85
N ALA A 33 -9.47 0.92 -18.61
CA ALA A 33 -10.33 1.41 -17.53
C ALA A 33 -9.52 1.52 -16.23
N VAL A 34 -9.56 2.69 -15.59
CA VAL A 34 -8.75 2.95 -14.40
C VAL A 34 -9.29 2.11 -13.25
N TRP A 35 -8.43 1.26 -12.69
CA TRP A 35 -8.75 0.34 -11.60
C TRP A 35 -8.01 0.79 -10.31
N PRO A 36 -8.58 0.58 -9.11
CA PRO A 36 -9.94 0.10 -8.84
C PRO A 36 -11.03 1.10 -9.24
N ALA A 37 -12.21 0.58 -9.58
CA ALA A 37 -13.41 1.39 -9.76
C ALA A 37 -13.93 1.92 -8.41
N ASN A 38 -14.82 2.92 -8.47
CA ASN A 38 -15.36 3.59 -7.26
C ASN A 38 -16.23 2.71 -6.37
N CYS A 39 -16.69 1.55 -6.84
CA CYS A 39 -17.52 0.63 -6.08
C CYS A 39 -16.78 -0.69 -5.88
N THR A 40 -16.75 -1.15 -4.64
CA THR A 40 -16.17 -2.44 -4.25
C THR A 40 -17.30 -3.43 -4.00
N LYS A 41 -17.24 -4.60 -4.63
CA LYS A 41 -18.25 -5.66 -4.46
C LYS A 41 -18.11 -6.31 -3.09
N LEU A 42 -19.17 -6.30 -2.30
CA LEU A 42 -19.16 -6.93 -0.98
C LEU A 42 -19.17 -8.47 -1.09
N PRO A 43 -18.62 -9.19 -0.09
CA PRO A 43 -18.66 -10.64 -0.07
C PRO A 43 -20.11 -11.15 -0.05
N GLU A 44 -20.42 -12.13 -0.89
CA GLU A 44 -21.76 -12.76 -0.89
C GLU A 44 -21.89 -13.88 0.16
N SER A 45 -20.77 -14.38 0.70
CA SER A 45 -20.79 -15.51 1.64
C SER A 45 -21.27 -15.11 3.03
N VAL A 46 -21.95 -16.02 3.72
CA VAL A 46 -22.38 -15.83 5.12
C VAL A 46 -21.19 -15.51 6.02
N PHE A 47 -20.05 -16.16 5.79
CA PHE A 47 -18.80 -15.89 6.51
C PHE A 47 -18.34 -14.44 6.34
N GLY A 48 -18.34 -13.93 5.10
CA GLY A 48 -17.95 -12.55 4.82
C GLY A 48 -18.88 -11.52 5.47
N HIS A 49 -20.20 -11.75 5.43
CA HIS A 49 -21.17 -10.88 6.12
C HIS A 49 -20.93 -10.88 7.64
N GLN A 50 -20.65 -12.04 8.24
CA GLN A 50 -20.34 -12.15 9.67
C GLN A 50 -19.07 -11.39 10.04
N MET A 51 -18.00 -11.50 9.24
CA MET A 51 -16.75 -10.77 9.45
C MET A 51 -16.94 -9.25 9.40
N LEU A 52 -17.74 -8.76 8.44
CA LEU A 52 -18.09 -7.34 8.37
C LEU A 52 -18.97 -6.90 9.55
N GLN A 53 -19.90 -7.75 9.99
CA GLN A 53 -20.73 -7.46 11.17
C GLN A 53 -19.91 -7.35 12.45
N GLN A 54 -18.88 -8.19 12.63
CA GLN A 54 -17.93 -8.06 13.74
C GLN A 54 -17.16 -6.74 13.65
N CYS A 55 -16.71 -6.34 12.47
CA CYS A 55 -16.05 -5.05 12.27
C CYS A 55 -16.93 -3.88 12.70
N ARG A 56 -18.26 -3.91 12.46
CA ARG A 56 -19.19 -2.85 12.87
C ARG A 56 -19.22 -2.58 14.37
N GLN A 57 -18.83 -3.56 15.19
CA GLN A 57 -18.76 -3.44 16.65
C GLN A 57 -17.45 -2.81 17.12
N MET A 58 -16.48 -2.64 16.24
CA MET A 58 -15.19 -2.05 16.59
C MET A 58 -15.34 -0.55 16.82
N GLU A 59 -14.64 -0.08 17.85
CA GLU A 59 -14.50 1.34 18.16
C GLU A 59 -13.04 1.74 18.03
N LYS A 60 -12.81 2.99 17.62
CA LYS A 60 -11.46 3.54 17.54
C LYS A 60 -10.88 3.64 18.96
N PRO A 61 -9.66 3.14 19.21
CA PRO A 61 -8.99 3.32 20.50
C PRO A 61 -8.91 4.80 20.90
N ASN A 62 -9.23 5.07 22.17
CA ASN A 62 -9.19 6.39 22.78
C ASN A 62 -8.55 6.30 24.17
N VAL A 63 -7.35 5.73 24.23
CA VAL A 63 -6.60 5.48 25.48
C VAL A 63 -5.58 6.60 25.71
N PRO A 64 -5.58 7.31 26.84
CA PRO A 64 -4.56 8.31 27.11
C PRO A 64 -3.13 7.73 27.06
N VAL A 65 -2.21 8.41 26.37
CA VAL A 65 -0.83 7.95 26.24
C VAL A 65 -0.02 8.24 27.51
N ASP A 66 0.34 7.18 28.25
CA ASP A 66 1.34 7.23 29.32
C ASP A 66 2.74 7.06 28.74
N LEU A 67 3.51 8.16 28.68
CA LEU A 67 4.88 8.14 28.15
C LEU A 67 5.85 7.31 29.01
N ASN A 68 5.65 7.24 30.33
CA ASN A 68 6.55 6.48 31.20
C ASN A 68 6.32 4.98 30.99
N HIS A 69 5.05 4.56 30.87
CA HIS A 69 4.71 3.20 30.50
C HIS A 69 5.25 2.86 29.11
N PHE A 70 5.04 3.71 28.11
CA PHE A 70 5.55 3.52 26.74
C PHE A 70 7.08 3.33 26.71
N LYS A 71 7.83 4.20 27.39
CA LYS A 71 9.28 4.09 27.53
C LYS A 71 9.70 2.79 28.22
N SER A 72 8.96 2.37 29.25
CA SER A 72 9.22 1.11 29.97
C SER A 72 9.00 -0.13 29.10
N VAL A 73 7.96 -0.13 28.25
CA VAL A 73 7.72 -1.19 27.26
C VAL A 73 8.85 -1.21 26.22
N SER A 74 9.23 -0.05 25.69
CA SER A 74 10.35 0.09 24.74
C SER A 74 11.68 -0.42 25.31
N GLU A 75 12.01 -0.11 26.57
CA GLU A 75 13.23 -0.60 27.23
C GLU A 75 13.26 -2.14 27.41
N LYS A 76 12.09 -2.78 27.51
CA LYS A 76 11.96 -4.24 27.64
C LYS A 76 11.83 -4.96 26.31
N PHE A 77 11.81 -4.23 25.19
CA PHE A 77 11.67 -4.82 23.87
C PHE A 77 12.87 -5.74 23.58
N PRO A 78 12.65 -7.00 23.14
CA PRO A 78 13.72 -8.01 23.09
C PRO A 78 14.76 -7.74 21.99
N ALA A 79 14.39 -7.08 20.89
CA ALA A 79 15.34 -6.73 19.86
C ALA A 79 16.09 -5.44 20.21
N LYS A 80 17.41 -5.47 20.08
CA LYS A 80 18.27 -4.33 20.38
C LYS A 80 18.05 -3.23 19.34
N PHE A 81 17.80 -2.01 19.81
CA PHE A 81 17.82 -0.82 18.96
C PHE A 81 19.22 -0.58 18.40
N GLY A 82 19.31 -0.29 17.10
CA GLY A 82 20.59 0.03 16.46
C GLY A 82 21.23 1.32 17.01
N ILE A 83 20.40 2.30 17.36
CA ILE A 83 20.84 3.54 18.02
C ILE A 83 19.70 4.13 18.87
N ASP A 84 20.04 4.89 19.92
CA ASP A 84 19.06 5.49 20.83
C ASP A 84 18.55 6.87 20.38
N THR A 85 19.22 7.56 19.45
CA THR A 85 18.86 8.93 19.02
C THR A 85 17.48 9.01 18.37
N CYS A 86 16.97 7.91 17.84
CA CYS A 86 15.64 7.76 17.25
C CYS A 86 14.56 7.24 18.20
N ARG A 87 14.84 7.28 19.51
CA ARG A 87 13.89 6.81 20.53
C ARG A 87 13.27 7.98 21.29
N VAL A 88 12.03 7.79 21.72
CA VAL A 88 11.22 8.71 22.53
C VAL A 88 11.96 9.13 23.80
N LYS A 89 12.72 8.21 24.43
CA LYS A 89 13.51 8.54 25.63
C LYS A 89 14.65 9.53 25.39
N ALA A 90 15.15 9.61 24.16
CA ALA A 90 16.26 10.47 23.78
C ALA A 90 15.80 11.84 23.25
N GLN A 91 14.49 12.04 23.07
CA GLN A 91 13.96 13.30 22.57
C GLN A 91 13.90 14.37 23.68
N PRO A 92 14.02 15.66 23.33
CA PRO A 92 13.90 16.76 24.29
C PRO A 92 12.58 16.75 25.08
N VAL A 93 12.65 17.08 26.37
CA VAL A 93 11.49 17.01 27.29
C VAL A 93 10.34 17.91 26.85
N ASP A 94 10.63 19.07 26.26
CA ASP A 94 9.64 20.00 25.72
C ASP A 94 8.84 19.44 24.52
N ARG A 95 9.29 18.32 23.93
CA ARG A 95 8.57 17.62 22.86
C ARG A 95 7.61 16.55 23.36
N SER A 96 7.56 16.28 24.66
CA SER A 96 6.74 15.20 25.25
C SER A 96 5.26 15.27 24.83
N ASP A 97 4.63 16.44 24.89
CA ASP A 97 3.22 16.62 24.52
C ASP A 97 2.95 16.36 23.02
N HIS A 98 3.91 16.70 22.16
CA HIS A 98 3.83 16.43 20.73
C HIS A 98 3.99 14.93 20.48
N ILE A 99 4.97 14.30 21.13
CA ILE A 99 5.24 12.86 21.02
C ILE A 99 4.06 12.02 21.52
N GLN A 100 3.37 12.42 22.60
CA GLN A 100 2.13 11.75 23.03
C GLN A 100 1.07 11.74 21.93
N LYS A 101 0.85 12.88 21.27
CA LYS A 101 -0.08 12.97 20.14
C LYS A 101 0.38 12.13 18.96
N GLN A 102 1.69 12.07 18.70
CA GLN A 102 2.28 11.26 17.64
C GLN A 102 2.07 9.75 17.88
N ILE A 103 2.32 9.28 19.10
CA ILE A 103 2.05 7.89 19.53
C ILE A 103 0.57 7.54 19.31
N ALA A 104 -0.34 8.41 19.76
CA ALA A 104 -1.79 8.23 19.59
C ALA A 104 -2.28 8.33 18.13
N SER A 105 -1.45 8.91 17.25
CA SER A 105 -1.79 9.10 15.85
C SER A 105 -1.44 7.91 14.96
N ALA A 106 -0.79 6.89 15.51
CA ALA A 106 -0.30 5.74 14.79
C ALA A 106 -1.40 4.70 14.57
N TYR A 107 -1.43 4.09 13.39
CA TYR A 107 -2.32 2.97 13.10
C TYR A 107 -1.89 2.17 11.86
N PRO A 108 -2.31 0.89 11.77
CA PRO A 108 -2.28 0.18 10.51
C PRO A 108 -3.36 0.70 9.55
N VAL A 109 -3.05 0.70 8.25
CA VAL A 109 -3.98 1.14 7.20
C VAL A 109 -3.92 0.22 5.98
N ILE A 110 -5.08 -0.12 5.44
CA ILE A 110 -5.23 -0.91 4.21
C ILE A 110 -6.24 -0.27 3.26
N HIS A 111 -6.18 -0.65 1.99
CA HIS A 111 -7.24 -0.34 1.04
C HIS A 111 -8.48 -1.20 1.31
N GLU A 112 -9.69 -0.67 1.04
CA GLU A 112 -10.95 -1.39 1.24
C GLU A 112 -11.01 -2.76 0.54
N ARG A 113 -10.40 -2.88 -0.64
CA ARG A 113 -10.31 -4.16 -1.39
C ARG A 113 -9.41 -5.17 -0.70
N THR A 114 -8.38 -4.71 0.01
CA THR A 114 -7.51 -5.59 0.80
C THR A 114 -8.27 -6.18 1.97
N LEU A 115 -9.19 -5.43 2.60
CA LEU A 115 -10.06 -5.97 3.64
C LEU A 115 -10.89 -7.15 3.13
N LEU A 116 -11.45 -7.02 1.91
CA LEU A 116 -12.24 -8.10 1.30
C LEU A 116 -11.37 -9.29 0.88
N LEU A 117 -10.17 -9.03 0.37
CA LEU A 117 -9.18 -10.08 0.11
C LEU A 117 -8.86 -10.89 1.37
N TYR A 118 -8.75 -10.24 2.54
CA TYR A 118 -8.50 -10.94 3.81
C TYR A 118 -9.67 -11.86 4.18
N ILE A 119 -10.91 -11.42 3.96
CA ILE A 119 -12.10 -12.26 4.14
C ILE A 119 -12.02 -13.49 3.25
N SER A 120 -11.81 -13.30 1.95
CA SER A 120 -11.75 -14.41 0.98
C SER A 120 -10.59 -15.36 1.28
N PHE A 121 -9.45 -14.84 1.73
CA PHE A 121 -8.31 -15.64 2.17
C PHE A 121 -8.65 -16.52 3.38
N LEU A 122 -9.23 -15.94 4.43
CA LEU A 122 -9.61 -16.69 5.63
C LEU A 122 -10.65 -17.78 5.30
N GLU A 123 -11.66 -17.44 4.49
CA GLU A 123 -12.67 -18.40 4.03
C GLU A 123 -12.02 -19.57 3.26
N HIS A 124 -11.08 -19.27 2.39
CA HIS A 124 -10.30 -20.28 1.66
C HIS A 124 -9.47 -21.16 2.60
N LYS A 125 -8.72 -20.57 3.52
CA LYS A 125 -7.85 -21.32 4.44
C LYS A 125 -8.64 -22.19 5.40
N LEU A 126 -9.81 -21.75 5.85
CA LEU A 126 -10.71 -22.58 6.66
C LEU A 126 -11.25 -23.79 5.89
N LYS A 127 -11.49 -23.63 4.59
CA LYS A 127 -12.00 -24.71 3.73
C LYS A 127 -10.91 -25.68 3.28
N PHE A 128 -9.78 -25.16 2.81
CA PHE A 128 -8.77 -25.92 2.08
C PHE A 128 -7.39 -25.95 2.73
N GLY A 129 -7.16 -25.13 3.77
CA GLY A 129 -5.87 -25.05 4.45
C GLY A 129 -5.49 -26.35 5.17
N SER A 130 -4.23 -26.40 5.59
CA SER A 130 -3.71 -27.46 6.45
C SER A 130 -4.43 -27.48 7.80
N GLU A 131 -4.24 -28.55 8.57
CA GLU A 131 -4.77 -28.61 9.94
C GLU A 131 -4.17 -27.51 10.83
N GLN A 132 -2.90 -27.16 10.62
CA GLN A 132 -2.21 -26.06 11.30
C GLN A 132 -2.86 -24.71 10.98
N GLU A 133 -3.13 -24.45 9.69
CA GLU A 133 -3.78 -23.23 9.23
C GLU A 133 -5.20 -23.12 9.78
N LYS A 134 -6.00 -24.17 9.63
CA LYS A 134 -7.39 -24.20 10.13
C LYS A 134 -7.44 -23.97 11.63
N LEU A 135 -6.53 -24.58 12.40
CA LEU A 135 -6.46 -24.39 13.85
C LEU A 135 -6.20 -22.94 14.22
N ILE A 136 -5.33 -22.24 13.50
CA ILE A 136 -5.02 -20.83 13.74
C ILE A 136 -6.19 -19.92 13.34
N TYR A 137 -6.85 -20.18 12.21
CA TYR A 137 -7.85 -19.25 11.66
C TYR A 137 -9.29 -19.47 12.16
N LYS A 138 -9.61 -20.63 12.76
CA LYS A 138 -10.99 -21.09 13.06
C LYS A 138 -11.89 -20.02 13.70
N ASP A 139 -11.35 -19.28 14.67
CA ASP A 139 -12.10 -18.32 15.49
C ASP A 139 -11.56 -16.88 15.35
N MET A 140 -10.73 -16.63 14.32
CA MET A 140 -10.04 -15.36 14.13
C MET A 140 -10.95 -14.33 13.48
N THR A 141 -11.12 -13.15 14.10
CA THR A 141 -11.79 -12.02 13.46
C THR A 141 -10.86 -11.33 12.46
N LEU A 142 -11.38 -10.42 11.62
CA LEU A 142 -10.54 -9.65 10.71
C LEU A 142 -9.50 -8.78 11.43
N VAL A 143 -9.85 -8.19 12.58
CA VAL A 143 -8.91 -7.39 13.36
C VAL A 143 -7.85 -8.26 14.03
N ASP A 144 -8.18 -9.49 14.42
CA ASP A 144 -7.21 -10.46 14.93
C ASP A 144 -6.25 -10.92 13.83
N PHE A 145 -6.75 -11.10 12.60
CA PHE A 145 -5.90 -11.44 11.46
C PHE A 145 -4.93 -10.30 11.14
N VAL A 146 -5.41 -9.05 11.14
CA VAL A 146 -4.53 -7.87 10.97
C VAL A 146 -3.50 -7.80 12.12
N GLN A 147 -3.93 -8.05 13.36
CA GLN A 147 -3.01 -8.11 14.50
C GLN A 147 -1.91 -9.15 14.27
N ARG A 148 -2.27 -10.34 13.78
CA ARG A 148 -1.32 -11.40 13.43
C ARG A 148 -0.33 -10.94 12.36
N LEU A 149 -0.80 -10.34 11.26
CA LEU A 149 0.07 -9.80 10.20
C LEU A 149 1.03 -8.70 10.67
N LEU A 150 0.74 -8.05 11.80
CA LEU A 150 1.63 -7.08 12.44
C LEU A 150 2.66 -7.75 13.36
N VAL A 151 2.22 -8.64 14.27
CA VAL A 151 3.06 -9.14 15.37
C VAL A 151 3.81 -10.43 15.10
N LYS A 152 3.51 -11.13 14.00
CA LYS A 152 4.20 -12.37 13.61
C LYS A 152 5.27 -12.14 12.55
N ARG A 153 5.60 -10.88 12.26
CA ARG A 153 6.74 -10.52 11.43
C ARG A 153 8.05 -10.88 12.13
N CYS A 154 9.10 -11.09 11.34
CA CYS A 154 10.45 -11.16 11.87
C CYS A 154 10.90 -9.77 12.35
N VAL A 155 11.90 -9.72 13.22
CA VAL A 155 12.61 -8.49 13.59
C VAL A 155 13.20 -7.84 12.34
N TRP A 156 13.88 -8.65 11.52
CA TRP A 156 14.33 -8.29 10.18
C TRP A 156 14.21 -9.48 9.24
N PHE A 157 14.04 -9.20 7.96
CA PHE A 157 13.80 -10.16 6.88
C PHE A 157 14.19 -9.54 5.54
N PHE A 158 15.24 -10.03 4.88
CA PHE A 158 15.72 -9.45 3.62
C PHE A 158 16.62 -10.39 2.81
N GLY A 159 16.89 -10.00 1.55
CA GLY A 159 17.74 -10.72 0.60
C GLY A 159 17.07 -11.94 -0.03
N SER A 160 17.54 -12.44 -1.17
CA SER A 160 16.90 -13.51 -1.94
C SER A 160 16.77 -14.86 -1.21
N GLY A 161 17.60 -15.10 -0.21
CA GLY A 161 17.53 -16.28 0.66
C GLY A 161 16.66 -16.08 1.90
N ASP A 162 15.93 -14.97 2.02
CA ASP A 162 15.12 -14.66 3.20
C ASP A 162 15.93 -14.74 4.50
N TYR A 163 17.05 -14.01 4.56
CA TYR A 163 17.82 -13.93 5.80
C TYR A 163 16.91 -13.30 6.87
N TYR A 164 16.67 -14.03 7.96
CA TYR A 164 15.69 -13.64 8.97
C TYR A 164 16.22 -13.66 10.40
N HIS A 165 15.58 -12.85 11.26
CA HIS A 165 15.68 -12.91 12.71
C HIS A 165 14.30 -12.88 13.35
N THR A 166 13.93 -13.95 14.03
CA THR A 166 12.63 -14.08 14.67
C THR A 166 12.55 -13.28 15.96
N MET A 167 11.33 -13.01 16.44
CA MET A 167 11.09 -12.30 17.70
C MET A 167 11.64 -13.00 18.95
N ASP A 168 11.83 -14.32 18.90
CA ASP A 168 12.44 -15.13 19.97
C ASP A 168 13.98 -15.24 19.84
N GLY A 169 14.58 -14.54 18.88
CA GLY A 169 16.04 -14.39 18.77
C GLY A 169 16.74 -15.40 17.87
N LYS A 170 16.01 -16.14 17.02
CA LYS A 170 16.58 -17.14 16.11
C LYS A 170 16.95 -16.49 14.79
N ILE A 171 18.17 -16.76 14.33
CA ILE A 171 18.69 -16.27 13.05
C ILE A 171 18.78 -17.45 12.08
N GLY A 172 18.35 -17.26 10.85
CA GLY A 172 18.45 -18.28 9.81
C GLY A 172 18.32 -17.71 8.40
N LEU A 173 18.27 -18.62 7.44
CA LEU A 173 18.16 -18.37 6.01
C LEU A 173 17.25 -19.45 5.42
N GLU A 174 16.34 -19.05 4.51
CA GLU A 174 15.34 -19.89 3.84
C GLU A 174 14.38 -20.63 4.79
N GLY A 175 13.56 -21.54 4.25
CA GLY A 175 12.74 -22.48 5.03
C GLY A 175 11.29 -22.03 5.25
N PHE A 176 10.92 -20.83 4.82
CA PHE A 176 9.56 -20.31 4.94
C PHE A 176 8.53 -21.09 4.09
N GLU A 177 8.97 -21.86 3.08
CA GLU A 177 8.12 -22.71 2.23
C GLU A 177 7.35 -23.76 3.03
N ALA A 178 7.92 -24.19 4.15
CA ALA A 178 7.32 -25.22 4.99
C ALA A 178 6.28 -24.66 5.98
N VAL A 179 6.30 -23.35 6.26
CA VAL A 179 5.46 -22.71 7.30
C VAL A 179 3.98 -22.83 6.94
N GLY A 180 3.17 -23.37 7.87
CA GLY A 180 1.75 -23.64 7.63
C GLY A 180 1.47 -24.95 6.89
N THR A 181 2.50 -25.78 6.65
CA THR A 181 2.35 -27.15 6.13
C THR A 181 2.64 -28.18 7.21
N PHE A 182 2.36 -29.46 6.93
CA PHE A 182 2.77 -30.56 7.82
C PHE A 182 4.29 -30.71 7.99
N SER A 183 5.07 -30.04 7.13
CA SER A 183 6.54 -30.08 7.15
C SER A 183 7.15 -28.91 7.92
N GLU A 184 6.35 -28.02 8.50
CA GLU A 184 6.86 -26.90 9.31
C GLU A 184 7.69 -27.40 10.51
N LYS A 185 8.73 -26.65 10.87
CA LYS A 185 9.68 -27.02 11.93
C LYS A 185 10.14 -25.79 12.67
N ASP A 186 10.38 -25.93 13.98
CA ASP A 186 11.02 -24.89 14.78
C ASP A 186 12.34 -24.43 14.13
N PRO A 187 12.61 -23.11 14.06
CA PRO A 187 11.82 -22.00 14.62
C PRO A 187 10.72 -21.47 13.69
N LEU A 188 10.62 -21.97 12.47
CA LEU A 188 9.69 -21.53 11.43
C LEU A 188 8.41 -22.39 11.46
N THR A 189 7.53 -22.05 12.41
CA THR A 189 6.17 -22.60 12.48
C THR A 189 5.15 -21.50 12.30
N LEU A 190 3.95 -21.83 11.81
CA LEU A 190 2.88 -20.85 11.60
C LEU A 190 2.46 -20.16 12.90
N ASN A 191 2.68 -20.78 14.06
CA ASN A 191 2.48 -20.12 15.35
C ASN A 191 3.50 -19.02 15.66
N SER A 192 4.72 -19.16 15.15
CA SER A 192 5.85 -18.28 15.46
C SER A 192 6.02 -17.15 14.45
N VAL A 193 5.78 -17.41 13.16
CA VAL A 193 6.04 -16.49 12.05
C VAL A 193 4.89 -16.49 11.03
N LEU A 194 4.93 -15.55 10.09
CA LEU A 194 4.06 -15.54 8.91
C LEU A 194 4.47 -16.62 7.89
N SER A 195 3.50 -17.26 7.22
CA SER A 195 3.75 -18.04 5.99
C SER A 195 3.90 -17.13 4.77
N TYR A 196 4.42 -17.62 3.64
CA TYR A 196 4.51 -16.80 2.41
C TYR A 196 3.17 -16.26 1.92
N ASP A 197 2.08 -17.00 2.12
CA ASP A 197 0.74 -16.53 1.79
C ASP A 197 0.34 -15.33 2.68
N GLU A 198 0.69 -15.38 3.96
CA GLU A 198 0.46 -14.26 4.89
C GLU A 198 1.39 -13.08 4.63
N ILE A 199 2.66 -13.33 4.26
CA ILE A 199 3.62 -12.27 3.89
C ILE A 199 3.10 -11.50 2.67
N LYS A 200 2.55 -12.21 1.69
CA LYS A 200 1.92 -11.61 0.50
C LYS A 200 0.77 -10.67 0.86
N LEU A 201 -0.05 -11.05 1.84
CA LEU A 201 -1.14 -10.22 2.36
C LEU A 201 -0.61 -9.04 3.18
N ALA A 202 0.38 -9.29 4.04
CA ALA A 202 1.05 -8.27 4.84
C ALA A 202 1.74 -7.20 3.98
N ALA A 203 2.13 -7.51 2.74
CA ALA A 203 2.63 -6.54 1.77
C ALA A 203 1.57 -5.50 1.31
N LEU A 204 0.30 -5.73 1.62
CA LEU A 204 -0.80 -4.77 1.42
C LEU A 204 -1.24 -4.10 2.74
N LEU A 205 -0.51 -4.35 3.85
CA LEU A 205 -0.73 -3.77 5.17
C LEU A 205 0.32 -2.72 5.51
N TYR A 206 -0.09 -1.45 5.44
CA TYR A 206 0.78 -0.31 5.67
C TYR A 206 0.59 0.25 7.08
N VAL A 207 1.50 1.14 7.48
CA VAL A 207 1.46 1.81 8.79
C VAL A 207 1.70 3.30 8.62
N SER A 208 0.93 4.12 9.34
CA SER A 208 1.04 5.59 9.29
C SER A 208 1.04 6.19 10.69
N CYS A 209 1.85 7.22 10.91
CA CYS A 209 1.82 8.04 12.12
C CYS A 209 2.34 9.45 11.85
N HIS A 210 2.00 10.41 12.72
CA HIS A 210 2.86 11.59 12.88
C HIS A 210 4.13 11.20 13.63
N SER A 211 5.26 11.87 13.36
CA SER A 211 6.52 11.63 14.04
C SER A 211 7.39 12.88 14.10
N GLU A 212 8.31 12.92 15.07
CA GLU A 212 9.45 13.84 15.04
C GLU A 212 10.34 13.53 13.85
N PHE A 213 10.87 14.58 13.20
CA PHE A 213 11.93 14.47 12.21
C PHE A 213 13.25 14.95 12.85
N ILE A 214 14.17 14.01 13.00
CA ILE A 214 15.44 14.17 13.71
C ILE A 214 16.51 14.76 12.79
N ASN A 215 16.49 14.33 11.53
CA ASN A 215 17.35 14.80 10.43
C ASN A 215 16.60 14.76 9.09
N ASP A 216 17.33 15.00 8.00
CA ASP A 216 16.78 15.07 6.63
C ASP A 216 16.28 13.71 6.09
N GLY A 217 16.66 12.60 6.72
CA GLY A 217 16.30 11.24 6.30
C GLY A 217 17.06 10.74 5.06
N ARG A 218 18.23 11.32 4.74
CA ARG A 218 19.12 10.74 3.72
C ARG A 218 19.53 9.31 4.08
N ARG A 219 19.79 8.45 3.10
CA ARG A 219 20.15 7.04 3.33
C ARG A 219 21.45 6.80 4.13
N SER A 220 22.26 7.84 4.28
CA SER A 220 23.49 7.82 5.06
C SER A 220 23.35 8.53 6.42
N ASN A 221 22.13 8.82 6.90
CA ASN A 221 21.93 9.66 8.08
C ASN A 221 22.41 9.03 9.39
N ALA A 222 22.37 7.70 9.51
CA ALA A 222 22.91 6.95 10.65
C ALA A 222 22.50 7.47 12.04
N GLY A 223 21.31 8.09 12.16
CA GLY A 223 20.78 8.62 13.42
C GLY A 223 21.40 9.95 13.87
N GLU A 224 22.09 10.65 12.96
CA GLU A 224 22.66 11.98 13.22
C GLU A 224 21.54 12.97 13.61
N VAL A 225 21.73 13.69 14.72
CA VAL A 225 20.76 14.72 15.14
C VAL A 225 21.11 16.04 14.47
N THR A 226 20.24 16.51 13.57
CA THR A 226 20.45 17.82 12.92
C THR A 226 20.37 18.94 13.96
N GLN A 227 21.45 19.70 14.11
CA GLN A 227 21.52 20.80 15.08
C GLN A 227 20.77 22.04 14.59
N ASN A 228 20.95 22.42 13.32
CA ASN A 228 20.22 23.53 12.73
C ASN A 228 18.82 23.07 12.29
N LYS A 229 17.81 23.26 13.14
CA LYS A 229 16.44 22.83 12.86
C LYS A 229 15.75 23.64 11.75
N ASP A 230 16.34 24.73 11.26
CA ASP A 230 15.78 25.49 10.14
C ASP A 230 16.01 24.80 8.78
N THR A 231 16.90 23.80 8.70
CA THR A 231 17.16 23.07 7.46
C THR A 231 16.27 21.85 7.26
N ILE A 232 15.49 21.46 8.27
CA ILE A 232 14.59 20.31 8.20
C ILE A 232 13.17 20.67 8.65
N GLU A 233 12.19 19.90 8.20
CA GLU A 233 10.92 19.86 8.93
C GLU A 233 11.14 19.20 10.30
N ARG A 234 10.42 19.69 11.30
CA ARG A 234 10.54 19.19 12.68
C ARG A 234 9.62 18.02 12.98
N GLU A 235 8.51 17.94 12.26
CA GLU A 235 7.49 16.91 12.41
C GLU A 235 6.74 16.76 11.09
N GLY A 236 6.15 15.59 10.92
CA GLY A 236 5.38 15.26 9.72
C GLY A 236 4.64 13.96 9.88
N VAL A 237 3.94 13.56 8.83
CA VAL A 237 3.39 12.20 8.70
C VAL A 237 4.44 11.34 8.00
N ILE A 238 4.68 10.15 8.54
CA ILE A 238 5.49 9.12 7.89
C ILE A 238 4.64 7.86 7.69
N ILE A 239 4.66 7.34 6.46
CA ILE A 239 3.93 6.13 6.07
C ILE A 239 4.90 5.08 5.52
N GLY A 240 4.85 3.88 6.09
CA GLY A 240 5.58 2.70 5.63
C GLY A 240 4.78 1.99 4.55
N LEU A 241 5.29 2.00 3.33
CA LEU A 241 4.64 1.39 2.16
C LEU A 241 5.46 0.21 1.67
N ILE A 242 4.79 -0.92 1.42
CA ILE A 242 5.45 -2.16 1.03
C ILE A 242 5.24 -2.39 -0.48
N GLY A 243 6.36 -2.50 -1.19
CA GLY A 243 6.38 -2.79 -2.62
C GLY A 243 6.28 -4.30 -2.90
N ALA A 244 6.02 -4.65 -4.16
CA ALA A 244 6.10 -6.04 -4.60
C ALA A 244 7.55 -6.54 -4.56
N ARG A 245 7.75 -7.79 -4.11
CA ARG A 245 9.07 -8.41 -4.02
C ARG A 245 9.21 -9.57 -5.01
N PHE A 246 10.17 -9.46 -5.92
CA PHE A 246 10.43 -10.47 -6.95
C PHE A 246 11.75 -11.25 -6.80
N GLU A 247 12.56 -10.94 -5.76
CA GLU A 247 13.83 -11.65 -5.50
C GLU A 247 13.67 -13.12 -5.06
N ARG A 248 12.47 -13.52 -4.63
CA ARG A 248 12.14 -14.90 -4.25
C ARG A 248 11.14 -15.47 -5.26
N PRO A 249 11.57 -16.38 -6.17
CA PRO A 249 10.68 -17.00 -7.14
C PRO A 249 9.53 -17.78 -6.49
N ASP A 250 8.45 -17.91 -7.24
CA ASP A 250 7.29 -18.78 -6.97
C ASP A 250 6.42 -18.45 -5.74
N VAL A 251 6.71 -17.36 -5.03
CA VAL A 251 6.00 -16.95 -3.81
C VAL A 251 5.63 -15.46 -3.82
N MET A 252 4.72 -15.06 -2.93
CA MET A 252 4.30 -13.65 -2.77
C MET A 252 3.78 -13.05 -4.08
N GLU A 253 4.12 -11.79 -4.42
CA GLU A 253 3.68 -11.16 -5.67
C GLU A 253 4.18 -11.85 -6.94
N TYR A 254 5.25 -12.65 -6.86
CA TYR A 254 5.74 -13.45 -8.00
C TYR A 254 4.64 -14.34 -8.57
N GLN A 255 3.78 -14.89 -7.71
CA GLN A 255 2.67 -15.75 -8.10
C GLN A 255 1.63 -15.06 -9.00
N ASP A 256 1.49 -13.74 -8.90
CA ASP A 256 0.42 -13.02 -9.60
C ASP A 256 0.91 -12.25 -10.82
N ILE A 257 2.19 -11.87 -10.82
CA ILE A 257 2.74 -10.91 -11.77
C ILE A 257 3.77 -11.55 -12.69
N MET A 258 4.53 -12.52 -12.19
CA MET A 258 5.48 -13.29 -13.00
C MET A 258 4.78 -14.50 -13.59
N ILE A 259 4.92 -14.66 -14.89
CA ILE A 259 4.40 -15.79 -15.65
C ILE A 259 5.59 -16.64 -16.10
N THR A 260 5.78 -17.80 -15.49
CA THR A 260 6.92 -18.69 -15.76
C THR A 260 6.48 -20.10 -16.15
N GLU A 261 7.34 -20.80 -16.89
CA GLU A 261 7.07 -22.17 -17.36
C GLU A 261 6.82 -23.15 -16.21
N THR A 262 7.54 -23.00 -15.10
CA THR A 262 7.45 -23.91 -13.94
C THR A 262 6.30 -23.56 -12.99
N GLN A 263 5.92 -22.30 -12.86
CA GLN A 263 4.86 -21.84 -11.97
C GLN A 263 3.50 -21.87 -12.65
N ASN A 264 3.39 -21.28 -13.83
CA ASN A 264 2.12 -20.98 -14.49
C ASN A 264 1.64 -22.17 -15.32
N THR A 265 1.26 -23.23 -14.62
CA THR A 265 0.73 -24.48 -15.20
C THR A 265 -0.68 -24.77 -14.71
N GLN A 266 -1.45 -25.52 -15.50
CA GLN A 266 -2.79 -25.97 -15.10
C GLN A 266 -2.77 -26.78 -13.80
N ALA A 267 -1.73 -27.60 -13.60
CA ALA A 267 -1.56 -28.40 -12.38
C ALA A 267 -1.41 -27.54 -11.11
N LYS A 268 -0.83 -26.33 -11.24
CA LYS A 268 -0.72 -25.34 -10.15
C LYS A 268 -1.93 -24.39 -10.08
N GLY A 269 -3.01 -24.68 -10.81
CA GLY A 269 -4.27 -23.94 -10.76
C GLY A 269 -4.36 -22.72 -11.69
N TYR A 270 -3.36 -22.48 -12.55
CA TYR A 270 -3.37 -21.37 -13.51
C TYR A 270 -4.16 -21.71 -14.78
N GLY A 271 -4.59 -20.68 -15.52
CA GLY A 271 -5.28 -20.82 -16.81
C GLY A 271 -6.81 -20.94 -16.74
N LEU A 272 -7.41 -20.94 -15.55
CA LEU A 272 -8.87 -21.00 -15.40
C LEU A 272 -9.52 -19.63 -15.63
N ALA A 273 -10.63 -19.62 -16.37
CA ALA A 273 -11.46 -18.44 -16.57
C ALA A 273 -12.52 -18.30 -15.46
N SER A 274 -12.97 -17.07 -15.19
CA SER A 274 -13.90 -16.72 -14.10
C SER A 274 -15.29 -17.41 -14.14
N MET A 275 -15.61 -18.21 -15.15
CA MET A 275 -16.94 -18.82 -15.37
C MET A 275 -17.03 -20.31 -15.00
N CYS A 276 -15.95 -20.96 -14.56
CA CYS A 276 -15.98 -22.38 -14.22
C CYS A 276 -16.35 -22.58 -12.74
N SER A 277 -17.60 -22.98 -12.48
CA SER A 277 -18.13 -23.32 -11.15
C SER A 277 -17.92 -24.78 -10.73
N GLU A 278 -17.05 -25.53 -11.42
CA GLU A 278 -16.78 -26.92 -11.03
C GLU A 278 -15.90 -26.96 -9.78
N THR A 279 -16.00 -28.06 -9.02
CA THR A 279 -15.37 -28.30 -7.72
C THR A 279 -13.92 -27.82 -7.68
N ALA A 280 -13.72 -26.57 -7.26
CA ALA A 280 -12.42 -25.93 -7.35
C ALA A 280 -11.43 -26.68 -6.44
N ALA A 281 -10.38 -27.24 -7.06
CA ALA A 281 -9.24 -27.75 -6.33
C ALA A 281 -8.61 -26.61 -5.50
N PRO A 282 -7.95 -26.90 -4.36
CA PRO A 282 -7.35 -25.88 -3.50
C PRO A 282 -6.52 -24.85 -4.26
N ALA A 283 -5.62 -25.29 -5.14
CA ALA A 283 -4.77 -24.39 -5.93
C ALA A 283 -5.57 -23.46 -6.85
N SER A 284 -6.58 -24.00 -7.56
CA SER A 284 -7.44 -23.20 -8.44
C SER A 284 -8.30 -22.18 -7.69
N ASP A 285 -8.78 -22.54 -6.49
CA ASP A 285 -9.54 -21.63 -5.66
C ASP A 285 -8.66 -20.51 -5.11
N PHE A 286 -7.42 -20.82 -4.71
CA PHE A 286 -6.47 -19.81 -4.28
C PHE A 286 -6.14 -18.81 -5.40
N ARG A 287 -5.92 -19.31 -6.63
CA ARG A 287 -5.74 -18.45 -7.82
C ARG A 287 -6.98 -17.58 -8.09
N ARG A 288 -8.18 -18.14 -7.97
CA ARG A 288 -9.45 -17.40 -8.13
C ARG A 288 -9.51 -16.18 -7.21
N ILE A 289 -9.12 -16.29 -5.94
CA ILE A 289 -9.15 -15.18 -4.96
C ILE A 289 -8.31 -14.00 -5.44
N TRP A 290 -7.06 -14.25 -5.85
CA TRP A 290 -6.16 -13.20 -6.33
C TRP A 290 -6.63 -12.61 -7.65
N ARG A 291 -7.17 -13.45 -8.52
CA ARG A 291 -7.72 -13.02 -9.80
C ARG A 291 -8.96 -12.14 -9.63
N GLU A 292 -9.85 -12.48 -8.69
CA GLU A 292 -10.99 -11.65 -8.30
C GLU A 292 -10.55 -10.35 -7.63
N PHE A 293 -9.55 -10.40 -6.73
CA PHE A 293 -8.99 -9.22 -6.10
C PHE A 293 -8.50 -8.22 -7.13
N TYR A 294 -7.73 -8.68 -8.14
CA TYR A 294 -7.28 -7.83 -9.24
C TYR A 294 -8.35 -7.61 -10.31
N GLU A 295 -9.54 -8.19 -10.23
CA GLU A 295 -10.55 -8.15 -11.31
C GLU A 295 -9.98 -8.52 -12.68
N GLU A 296 -9.15 -9.58 -12.73
CA GLU A 296 -8.66 -10.16 -13.98
C GLU A 296 -9.63 -11.26 -14.46
N PRO A 297 -9.90 -11.36 -15.77
CA PRO A 297 -10.86 -12.34 -16.28
C PRO A 297 -10.32 -13.78 -16.28
N ARG A 298 -8.98 -13.93 -16.36
CA ARG A 298 -8.27 -15.23 -16.36
C ARG A 298 -6.86 -15.06 -15.84
N ASP A 299 -6.30 -16.14 -15.31
CA ASP A 299 -4.84 -16.29 -15.17
C ASP A 299 -4.26 -16.82 -16.48
N PHE A 300 -2.96 -16.64 -16.70
CA PHE A 300 -2.27 -17.19 -17.88
C PHE A 300 -1.43 -18.40 -17.47
N ILE A 301 -1.48 -19.44 -18.29
CA ILE A 301 -0.41 -20.44 -18.34
C ILE A 301 0.69 -19.91 -19.27
N TYR A 302 1.95 -20.27 -18.99
CA TYR A 302 3.11 -19.69 -19.67
C TYR A 302 2.98 -19.71 -21.20
N GLY A 303 2.74 -20.88 -21.79
CA GLY A 303 2.63 -21.06 -23.24
C GLY A 303 1.41 -20.41 -23.91
N ASP A 304 0.39 -20.00 -23.13
CA ASP A 304 -0.83 -19.37 -23.66
C ASP A 304 -0.87 -17.86 -23.40
N THR A 305 0.27 -17.28 -23.00
CA THR A 305 0.40 -15.83 -22.80
C THR A 305 0.33 -15.14 -24.16
N PRO A 306 -0.63 -14.23 -24.37
CA PRO A 306 -0.77 -13.58 -25.66
C PRO A 306 0.37 -12.58 -25.87
N HIS A 307 0.74 -12.38 -27.12
CA HIS A 307 1.69 -11.33 -27.48
C HIS A 307 1.01 -9.96 -27.38
N ASP A 308 1.34 -9.21 -26.34
CA ASP A 308 0.90 -7.83 -26.10
C ASP A 308 2.00 -7.08 -25.35
N ASP A 309 2.91 -6.43 -26.08
CA ASP A 309 4.06 -5.70 -25.54
C ASP A 309 3.68 -4.51 -24.62
N LYS A 310 2.39 -4.14 -24.55
CA LYS A 310 1.90 -3.11 -23.61
C LYS A 310 1.57 -3.68 -22.24
N ARG A 311 1.24 -4.96 -22.18
CA ARG A 311 0.91 -5.67 -20.93
C ARG A 311 2.05 -6.56 -20.48
N PHE A 312 2.70 -7.26 -21.40
CA PHE A 312 3.69 -8.28 -21.10
C PHE A 312 5.08 -7.82 -21.53
N GLU A 313 6.05 -7.98 -20.64
CA GLU A 313 7.48 -7.78 -20.93
C GLU A 313 8.22 -9.11 -20.73
N GLU A 314 8.97 -9.55 -21.73
CA GLU A 314 9.89 -10.68 -21.57
C GLU A 314 11.06 -10.26 -20.67
N VAL A 315 11.31 -11.05 -19.64
CA VAL A 315 12.41 -10.87 -18.68
C VAL A 315 13.17 -12.19 -18.52
N THR A 316 14.33 -12.16 -17.88
CA THR A 316 15.23 -13.33 -17.80
C THR A 316 14.53 -14.58 -17.24
N GLU A 317 13.66 -14.39 -16.24
CA GLU A 317 12.98 -15.46 -15.50
C GLU A 317 11.65 -15.90 -16.13
N GLY A 318 11.12 -15.17 -17.13
CA GLY A 318 9.81 -15.44 -17.73
C GLY A 318 9.16 -14.20 -18.34
N ILE A 319 7.87 -14.00 -18.06
CA ILE A 319 7.10 -12.86 -18.58
C ILE A 319 6.56 -12.05 -17.40
N PHE A 320 6.76 -10.74 -17.42
CA PHE A 320 6.24 -9.81 -16.41
C PHE A 320 4.91 -9.19 -16.87
N ASP A 321 3.86 -9.27 -16.03
CA ASP A 321 2.55 -8.67 -16.32
C ASP A 321 2.41 -7.26 -15.73
N HIS A 322 2.63 -6.25 -16.57
CA HIS A 322 2.47 -4.85 -16.22
C HIS A 322 1.04 -4.47 -15.84
N GLN A 323 0.01 -5.17 -16.32
CA GLN A 323 -1.36 -4.87 -15.96
C GLN A 323 -1.66 -5.23 -14.51
N VAL A 324 -1.27 -6.42 -14.08
CA VAL A 324 -1.43 -6.84 -12.67
C VAL A 324 -0.54 -5.99 -11.77
N MET A 325 0.69 -5.68 -12.20
CA MET A 325 1.56 -4.76 -11.44
C MET A 325 0.96 -3.35 -11.29
N ARG A 326 0.33 -2.77 -12.33
CA ARG A 326 -0.38 -1.49 -12.23
C ARG A 326 -1.48 -1.54 -11.17
N LYS A 327 -2.22 -2.65 -11.10
CA LYS A 327 -3.27 -2.87 -10.09
C LYS A 327 -2.67 -3.02 -8.69
N ARG A 328 -1.59 -3.77 -8.53
CA ARG A 328 -0.86 -3.86 -7.25
C ARG A 328 -0.39 -2.48 -6.76
N TYR A 329 0.10 -1.62 -7.65
CA TYR A 329 0.46 -0.23 -7.34
C TYR A 329 -0.75 0.65 -7.01
N ALA A 330 -1.85 0.50 -7.75
CA ALA A 330 -3.08 1.27 -7.54
C ALA A 330 -3.58 1.18 -6.09
N ILE A 331 -3.54 -0.02 -5.51
CA ILE A 331 -3.89 -0.25 -4.09
C ILE A 331 -3.01 0.59 -3.16
N THR A 332 -1.69 0.59 -3.39
CA THR A 332 -0.76 1.39 -2.57
C THR A 332 -0.98 2.89 -2.72
N PHE A 333 -1.21 3.36 -3.95
CA PHE A 333 -1.35 4.79 -4.22
C PHE A 333 -2.67 5.35 -3.72
N ASP A 334 -3.77 4.60 -3.82
CA ASP A 334 -5.03 5.00 -3.20
C ASP A 334 -4.88 5.15 -1.68
N THR A 335 -4.23 4.18 -1.03
CA THR A 335 -4.00 4.27 0.41
C THR A 335 -3.15 5.49 0.78
N LEU A 336 -2.03 5.72 0.08
CA LEU A 336 -1.18 6.90 0.30
C LEU A 336 -1.94 8.22 0.10
N LEU A 337 -2.63 8.36 -1.03
CA LEU A 337 -3.28 9.61 -1.41
C LEU A 337 -4.45 9.95 -0.48
N LEU A 338 -5.25 8.95 -0.09
CA LEU A 338 -6.37 9.14 0.83
C LEU A 338 -5.91 9.38 2.27
N GLU A 339 -4.85 8.71 2.73
CA GLU A 339 -4.19 9.00 4.01
C GLU A 339 -3.69 10.44 4.06
N ALA A 340 -2.90 10.85 3.05
CA ALA A 340 -2.34 12.19 2.99
C ALA A 340 -3.44 13.26 2.94
N GLN A 341 -4.51 13.00 2.17
CA GLN A 341 -5.68 13.88 2.06
C GLN A 341 -6.35 14.08 3.42
N ASP A 342 -6.62 13.00 4.16
CA ASP A 342 -7.27 13.07 5.47
C ASP A 342 -6.40 13.80 6.50
N ARG A 343 -5.10 13.47 6.57
CA ARG A 343 -4.15 14.12 7.47
C ARG A 343 -4.02 15.61 7.18
N ALA A 344 -3.91 16.00 5.91
CA ALA A 344 -3.83 17.39 5.46
C ALA A 344 -5.11 18.16 5.79
N SER A 345 -6.28 17.57 5.51
CA SER A 345 -7.57 18.16 5.84
C SER A 345 -7.69 18.43 7.35
N LYS A 346 -7.34 17.46 8.20
CA LYS A 346 -7.37 17.61 9.67
C LYS A 346 -6.35 18.63 10.19
N ALA A 347 -5.21 18.77 9.52
CA ALA A 347 -4.20 19.78 9.86
C ALA A 347 -4.56 21.19 9.35
N GLY A 348 -5.57 21.34 8.49
CA GLY A 348 -5.93 22.62 7.88
C GLY A 348 -4.85 23.17 6.93
N LYS A 349 -3.97 22.30 6.41
CA LYS A 349 -2.83 22.66 5.54
C LYS A 349 -2.77 21.72 4.34
N PRO A 350 -2.32 22.17 3.16
CA PRO A 350 -2.13 21.26 2.04
C PRO A 350 -0.97 20.28 2.31
N ALA A 351 -1.10 19.03 1.87
CA ALA A 351 -0.03 18.03 1.94
C ALA A 351 1.07 18.29 0.91
N TYR A 352 2.31 18.06 1.34
CA TYR A 352 3.47 17.85 0.49
C TYR A 352 3.84 16.38 0.59
N ILE A 353 3.49 15.59 -0.42
CA ILE A 353 3.77 14.16 -0.44
C ILE A 353 5.16 13.93 -1.05
N HIS A 354 6.07 13.36 -0.28
CA HIS A 354 7.36 12.87 -0.75
C HIS A 354 7.27 11.38 -1.04
N VAL A 355 7.48 11.00 -2.30
CA VAL A 355 7.30 9.64 -2.82
C VAL A 355 8.65 9.09 -3.24
N VAL A 356 9.03 7.94 -2.67
CA VAL A 356 10.15 7.11 -3.13
C VAL A 356 9.67 5.90 -3.94
N GLY A 357 10.57 5.30 -4.71
CA GLY A 357 10.29 4.04 -5.40
C GLY A 357 10.10 2.87 -4.42
N ILE A 358 8.87 2.38 -4.29
CA ILE A 358 8.53 1.20 -3.49
C ILE A 358 8.59 -0.07 -4.36
N GLY A 359 9.43 -1.04 -3.97
CA GLY A 359 9.67 -2.26 -4.77
C GLY A 359 10.34 -2.01 -6.12
N LEU A 360 10.98 -0.84 -6.31
CA LEU A 360 11.70 -0.47 -7.53
C LEU A 360 13.24 -0.55 -7.39
N GLY A 361 13.73 -0.94 -6.21
CA GLY A 361 15.15 -1.19 -5.95
C GLY A 361 15.55 -2.60 -6.35
N VAL A 362 16.23 -3.31 -5.45
CA VAL A 362 16.69 -4.69 -5.67
C VAL A 362 15.55 -5.69 -5.94
N TRP A 363 14.31 -5.32 -5.61
CA TRP A 363 13.11 -6.13 -5.87
C TRP A 363 12.53 -6.01 -7.27
N LYS A 364 13.02 -5.08 -8.10
CA LYS A 364 12.50 -4.85 -9.46
C LYS A 364 12.78 -6.05 -10.37
N ALA A 365 11.79 -6.47 -11.16
CA ALA A 365 11.93 -7.60 -12.10
C ALA A 365 11.91 -7.20 -13.58
N ALA A 366 11.31 -6.07 -13.94
CA ALA A 366 11.13 -5.66 -15.34
C ALA A 366 11.66 -4.26 -15.63
N GLY A 367 12.23 -4.04 -16.81
CA GLY A 367 12.79 -2.77 -17.26
C GLY A 367 11.77 -1.62 -17.21
N GLN A 368 10.55 -1.86 -17.69
CA GLN A 368 9.47 -0.86 -17.74
C GLN A 368 8.69 -0.71 -16.43
N GLN A 369 9.09 -1.38 -15.35
CA GLN A 369 8.37 -1.32 -14.07
C GLN A 369 8.31 0.11 -13.48
N GLU A 370 9.33 0.94 -13.71
CA GLU A 370 9.29 2.35 -13.28
C GLU A 370 8.25 3.16 -14.07
N ARG A 371 8.10 2.93 -15.38
CA ARG A 371 7.02 3.54 -16.18
C ARG A 371 5.65 3.08 -15.67
N THR A 372 5.52 1.79 -15.38
CA THR A 372 4.30 1.16 -14.84
C THR A 372 3.86 1.81 -13.53
N PHE A 373 4.83 2.13 -12.65
CA PHE A 373 4.61 2.88 -11.42
C PHE A 373 3.97 4.24 -11.70
N PHE A 374 4.57 5.05 -12.58
CA PHE A 374 4.05 6.38 -12.90
C PHE A 374 2.68 6.32 -13.59
N GLU A 375 2.47 5.38 -14.52
CA GLU A 375 1.18 5.20 -15.19
C GLU A 375 0.06 4.85 -14.19
N ALA A 376 0.34 3.95 -13.25
CA ALA A 376 -0.59 3.62 -12.18
C ALA A 376 -0.85 4.84 -11.28
N PHE A 377 0.19 5.60 -10.90
CA PHE A 377 0.06 6.78 -10.06
C PHE A 377 -0.78 7.86 -10.74
N GLU A 378 -0.51 8.16 -12.02
CA GLU A 378 -1.29 9.11 -12.81
C GLU A 378 -2.76 8.68 -12.92
N GLY A 379 -2.99 7.39 -13.19
CA GLY A 379 -4.33 6.80 -13.21
C GLY A 379 -5.09 7.08 -11.91
N ARG A 380 -4.45 6.86 -10.75
CA ARG A 380 -5.09 7.08 -9.44
C ARG A 380 -5.34 8.56 -9.13
N LEU A 381 -4.45 9.47 -9.53
CA LEU A 381 -4.72 10.90 -9.44
C LEU A 381 -5.96 11.31 -10.24
N ARG A 382 -6.13 10.77 -11.46
CA ARG A 382 -7.32 11.02 -12.29
C ARG A 382 -8.58 10.45 -11.66
N ALA A 383 -8.52 9.22 -11.14
CA ALA A 383 -9.68 8.53 -10.59
C ALA A 383 -10.17 9.15 -9.27
N LEU A 384 -9.26 9.53 -8.37
CA LEU A 384 -9.62 10.15 -7.09
C LEU A 384 -10.07 11.60 -7.27
N GLY A 385 -9.49 12.33 -8.23
CA GLY A 385 -9.99 13.63 -8.69
C GLY A 385 -10.25 14.62 -7.54
N GLU A 386 -11.47 15.17 -7.48
CA GLU A 386 -11.89 16.20 -6.49
C GLU A 386 -11.69 15.78 -5.02
N ARG A 387 -11.53 14.47 -4.76
CA ARG A 387 -11.24 13.95 -3.41
C ARG A 387 -9.88 14.39 -2.90
N LEU A 388 -8.94 14.75 -3.78
CA LEU A 388 -7.58 15.14 -3.44
C LEU A 388 -7.42 16.66 -3.23
N SER A 389 -8.46 17.32 -2.72
CA SER A 389 -8.55 18.78 -2.59
C SER A 389 -7.56 19.41 -1.59
N ASN A 390 -6.93 18.60 -0.73
CA ASN A 390 -5.91 19.04 0.22
C ASN A 390 -4.51 18.57 -0.18
N ILE A 391 -4.30 18.02 -1.37
CA ILE A 391 -2.96 17.63 -1.84
C ILE A 391 -2.34 18.78 -2.65
N GLY A 392 -1.36 19.47 -2.08
CA GLY A 392 -0.74 20.61 -2.77
C GLY A 392 0.42 20.23 -3.69
N VAL A 393 1.26 19.28 -3.25
CA VAL A 393 2.46 18.86 -3.98
C VAL A 393 2.64 17.35 -3.89
N ILE A 394 3.02 16.73 -5.01
CA ILE A 394 3.55 15.38 -5.06
C ILE A 394 4.96 15.44 -5.63
N HIS A 395 5.92 14.99 -4.83
CA HIS A 395 7.34 15.00 -5.16
C HIS A 395 7.86 13.57 -5.30
N PHE A 396 8.07 13.16 -6.54
CA PHE A 396 8.76 11.92 -6.89
C PHE A 396 10.27 12.13 -6.73
N SER A 397 10.87 11.45 -5.76
CA SER A 397 12.30 11.56 -5.47
C SER A 397 13.04 10.28 -5.85
N TRP A 398 14.23 10.44 -6.42
CA TRP A 398 15.10 9.35 -6.93
C TRP A 398 14.50 8.50 -8.05
N PHE A 399 13.61 9.07 -8.87
CA PHE A 399 13.16 8.46 -10.11
C PHE A 399 14.05 8.88 -11.29
N HIS A 400 14.25 7.98 -12.25
CA HIS A 400 15.12 8.18 -13.40
C HIS A 400 14.36 8.65 -14.64
N LEU A 401 13.07 8.32 -14.72
CA LEU A 401 12.21 8.80 -15.79
C LEU A 401 11.84 10.27 -15.54
N PRO A 402 12.28 11.23 -16.39
CA PRO A 402 12.00 12.65 -16.16
C PRO A 402 10.53 13.01 -16.39
N ARG A 403 9.82 12.20 -17.19
CA ARG A 403 8.43 12.40 -17.56
C ARG A 403 7.74 11.08 -17.93
N VAL A 404 6.56 10.86 -17.38
CA VAL A 404 5.60 9.86 -17.84
C VAL A 404 4.23 10.51 -17.86
N GLY A 405 3.58 10.54 -19.03
CA GLY A 405 2.31 11.22 -19.23
C GLY A 405 2.33 12.69 -18.76
N SER A 406 1.46 13.00 -17.81
CA SER A 406 1.34 14.34 -17.18
C SER A 406 2.22 14.54 -15.95
N LEU A 407 2.98 13.52 -15.54
CA LEU A 407 3.84 13.56 -14.36
C LEU A 407 5.27 13.95 -14.77
N TYR A 408 5.65 15.21 -14.55
CA TYR A 408 6.99 15.74 -14.76
C TYR A 408 7.26 16.95 -13.86
N ASP A 409 8.54 17.28 -13.64
CA ASP A 409 8.90 18.41 -12.77
C ASP A 409 8.32 19.74 -13.28
N GLY A 410 7.66 20.47 -12.39
CA GLY A 410 7.05 21.76 -12.71
C GLY A 410 5.65 21.68 -13.31
N ALA A 411 5.13 20.47 -13.57
CA ALA A 411 3.75 20.31 -14.00
C ALA A 411 2.75 20.71 -12.89
N THR A 412 1.58 21.16 -13.30
CA THR A 412 0.40 21.22 -12.43
C THR A 412 -0.59 20.20 -12.98
N PHE A 413 -0.80 19.12 -12.24
CA PHE A 413 -1.77 18.11 -12.56
C PHE A 413 -3.18 18.66 -12.27
N PRO A 414 -4.08 18.73 -13.27
CA PRO A 414 -5.38 19.35 -13.11
C PRO A 414 -6.29 18.50 -12.22
N VAL A 415 -6.92 19.15 -11.25
CA VAL A 415 -7.98 18.55 -10.42
C VAL A 415 -9.11 19.57 -10.35
N ASP A 416 -10.31 19.14 -10.74
CA ASP A 416 -11.48 20.01 -10.74
C ASP A 416 -11.75 20.55 -9.33
N LYS A 417 -12.06 21.85 -9.25
CA LYS A 417 -12.33 22.59 -8.00
C LYS A 417 -11.20 22.54 -6.96
N HIS A 418 -9.98 22.17 -7.34
CA HIS A 418 -8.86 22.16 -6.40
C HIS A 418 -8.55 23.59 -5.91
N PRO A 419 -8.45 23.84 -4.59
CA PRO A 419 -8.24 25.19 -4.04
C PRO A 419 -6.98 25.90 -4.55
N GLN A 420 -6.00 25.14 -5.04
CA GLN A 420 -4.73 25.66 -5.59
C GLN A 420 -4.65 25.59 -7.13
N GLY A 421 -5.76 25.32 -7.81
CA GLY A 421 -5.83 25.17 -9.28
C GLY A 421 -5.31 23.84 -9.84
N GLY A 422 -4.87 22.94 -8.95
CA GLY A 422 -4.40 21.59 -9.26
C GLY A 422 -3.33 21.14 -8.26
N ILE A 423 -2.75 19.97 -8.51
CA ILE A 423 -1.67 19.38 -7.70
C ILE A 423 -0.33 19.64 -8.40
N ARG A 424 0.64 20.24 -7.70
CA ARG A 424 1.96 20.50 -8.29
C ARG A 424 2.81 19.24 -8.29
N ILE A 425 3.42 18.91 -9.41
CA ILE A 425 4.32 17.77 -9.55
C ILE A 425 5.77 18.24 -9.49
N ARG A 426 6.56 17.54 -8.68
CA ARG A 426 8.01 17.67 -8.60
C ARG A 426 8.66 16.32 -8.92
N ASN A 427 9.74 16.34 -9.68
CA ASN A 427 10.54 15.15 -9.97
C ASN A 427 12.01 15.53 -9.89
N SER A 428 12.59 15.36 -8.71
CA SER A 428 13.97 15.72 -8.42
C SER A 428 14.46 15.00 -7.18
N VAL A 429 15.76 15.01 -6.93
CA VAL A 429 16.31 14.45 -5.69
C VAL A 429 16.03 15.39 -4.53
N ARG A 430 15.36 14.88 -3.50
CA ARG A 430 15.11 15.57 -2.22
C ARG A 430 15.04 14.56 -1.07
N SER A 431 15.66 14.86 0.06
CA SER A 431 15.54 14.04 1.27
C SER A 431 14.15 14.24 1.90
N PRO A 432 13.54 13.22 2.55
CA PRO A 432 12.17 13.32 3.06
C PRO A 432 11.98 14.48 4.05
N GLY A 433 12.93 14.68 4.96
CA GLY A 433 12.89 15.65 6.04
C GLY A 433 13.37 17.06 5.69
N ASP A 434 13.80 17.36 4.46
CA ASP A 434 14.27 18.71 4.08
C ASP A 434 13.24 19.79 4.40
N LYS A 435 13.66 21.00 4.80
CA LYS A 435 12.71 22.09 5.08
C LYS A 435 11.87 22.43 3.85
N LEU A 436 10.56 22.57 4.04
CA LEU A 436 9.65 23.05 3.01
C LEU A 436 9.66 24.58 2.94
N THR A 437 9.64 25.11 1.71
CA THR A 437 9.62 26.56 1.46
C THR A 437 8.25 27.20 1.74
N LYS A 438 7.22 26.38 1.93
CA LYS A 438 5.82 26.80 2.15
C LYS A 438 5.27 26.03 3.35
N ASP A 439 4.36 26.65 4.08
CA ASP A 439 3.66 25.99 5.19
C ASP A 439 2.71 24.91 4.63
N MET A 440 3.16 23.66 4.69
CA MET A 440 2.48 22.48 4.19
C MET A 440 2.71 21.34 5.19
N LEU A 441 1.82 20.34 5.20
CA LEU A 441 2.04 19.13 5.98
C LEU A 441 2.99 18.20 5.20
N PRO A 442 4.24 17.95 5.66
CA PRO A 442 5.08 16.92 5.05
C PRO A 442 4.45 15.54 5.31
N VAL A 443 4.22 14.79 4.22
CA VAL A 443 3.82 13.39 4.24
C VAL A 443 4.90 12.61 3.50
N VAL A 444 5.74 11.89 4.24
CA VAL A 444 6.93 11.21 3.69
C VAL A 444 6.68 9.70 3.62
N THR A 445 7.09 9.08 2.53
CA THR A 445 7.02 7.63 2.38
C THR A 445 8.39 7.00 2.58
N TYR A 446 8.42 5.79 3.14
CA TYR A 446 9.57 4.90 3.07
C TYR A 446 9.13 3.54 2.53
N ALA A 447 10.02 2.89 1.79
CA ALA A 447 9.83 1.51 1.38
C ALA A 447 10.04 0.61 2.59
N TRP A 448 9.13 -0.34 2.82
CA TRP A 448 9.17 -1.30 3.91
C TRP A 448 8.96 -2.73 3.40
N ASP A 449 9.15 -3.72 4.27
CA ASP A 449 9.08 -5.15 4.03
C ASP A 449 7.81 -5.79 4.62
N GLY A 450 7.26 -6.76 3.89
CA GLY A 450 6.07 -7.53 4.30
C GLY A 450 6.26 -8.41 5.54
N ASN A 451 7.50 -8.79 5.87
CA ASN A 451 7.80 -9.73 6.97
C ASN A 451 8.86 -9.22 7.95
N ALA A 452 9.07 -7.90 8.04
CA ALA A 452 9.98 -7.30 9.01
C ALA A 452 9.26 -6.25 9.89
N LEU A 453 9.83 -5.93 11.05
CA LEU A 453 9.42 -4.75 11.83
C LEU A 453 9.77 -3.45 11.08
N PRO A 454 9.12 -2.32 11.39
CA PRO A 454 9.50 -1.02 10.83
C PRO A 454 10.97 -0.74 11.09
N GLY A 455 11.70 -0.40 10.02
CA GLY A 455 13.14 -0.16 10.05
C GLY A 455 14.01 -1.35 9.61
N ASN A 456 13.46 -2.56 9.49
CA ASN A 456 14.12 -3.77 8.95
C ASN A 456 15.62 -3.87 9.32
N GLU A 457 16.54 -3.53 8.41
CA GLU A 457 17.99 -3.64 8.63
C GLU A 457 18.53 -2.76 9.77
N PHE A 458 17.78 -1.75 10.23
CA PHE A 458 18.03 -1.02 11.47
C PHE A 458 18.26 -1.96 12.66
N TRP A 459 17.43 -2.99 12.77
CA TRP A 459 17.48 -3.95 13.87
C TRP A 459 18.67 -4.93 13.74
N ALA A 460 19.26 -5.02 12.54
CA ALA A 460 20.52 -5.71 12.30
C ALA A 460 21.74 -4.80 12.53
N ASN A 461 21.55 -3.61 13.11
CA ASN A 461 22.57 -2.57 13.29
C ASN A 461 23.19 -2.07 11.97
N ASN A 462 22.47 -2.22 10.85
CA ASN A 462 22.84 -1.63 9.57
C ASN A 462 22.05 -0.33 9.38
N LEU A 463 22.67 0.79 9.80
CA LEU A 463 21.99 2.09 9.91
C LEU A 463 22.02 2.92 8.62
N VAL A 464 22.57 2.38 7.53
CA VAL A 464 22.77 3.10 6.27
C VAL A 464 22.47 2.23 5.05
N GLY A 465 22.16 2.87 3.92
CA GLY A 465 22.13 2.24 2.60
C GLY A 465 20.73 2.00 2.02
N THR A 466 19.73 1.70 2.85
CA THR A 466 18.34 1.43 2.43
C THR A 466 17.35 2.43 3.02
N GLY A 467 16.09 2.37 2.58
CA GLY A 467 15.03 3.29 3.02
C GLY A 467 14.59 3.05 4.46
N ASP A 468 14.51 1.78 4.86
CA ASP A 468 14.11 1.34 6.19
C ASP A 468 14.96 1.89 7.35
N PRO A 469 16.28 1.67 7.42
CA PRO A 469 17.11 2.23 8.46
C PRO A 469 17.18 3.74 8.36
N ALA A 470 17.10 4.32 7.15
CA ALA A 470 17.07 5.77 7.00
C ALA A 470 15.83 6.39 7.66
N ALA A 471 14.66 5.78 7.49
CA ALA A 471 13.41 6.19 8.12
C ALA A 471 13.45 5.97 9.65
N ALA A 472 13.93 4.81 10.10
CA ALA A 472 14.07 4.51 11.52
C ALA A 472 15.02 5.48 12.23
N CYS A 473 16.15 5.81 11.62
CA CYS A 473 17.14 6.70 12.20
C CYS A 473 16.76 8.19 12.13
N SER A 474 15.87 8.59 11.21
CA SER A 474 15.47 9.98 11.01
C SER A 474 14.16 10.35 11.70
N THR A 475 13.42 9.36 12.23
CA THR A 475 12.11 9.56 12.87
C THR A 475 11.98 8.66 14.10
N LEU A 476 10.76 8.52 14.66
CA LEU A 476 10.48 7.64 15.80
C LEU A 476 9.79 6.32 15.41
N ILE A 477 9.80 5.93 14.13
CA ILE A 477 9.00 4.77 13.66
C ILE A 477 9.38 3.43 14.31
N SER A 478 10.62 3.27 14.79
CA SER A 478 11.07 2.06 15.48
C SER A 478 10.28 1.76 16.76
N GLU A 479 9.62 2.78 17.33
CA GLU A 479 8.74 2.66 18.49
C GLU A 479 7.28 2.95 18.14
N LEU A 480 6.99 4.03 17.40
CA LEU A 480 5.62 4.48 17.11
C LEU A 480 4.87 3.54 16.16
N GLN A 481 5.58 2.95 15.19
CA GLN A 481 5.00 1.99 14.23
C GLN A 481 5.22 0.53 14.64
N ASN A 482 5.88 0.28 15.77
CA ASN A 482 6.16 -1.07 16.23
C ASN A 482 4.99 -1.59 17.09
N PRO A 483 4.30 -2.66 16.65
CA PRO A 483 3.11 -3.19 17.33
C PRO A 483 3.41 -3.84 18.68
N HIS A 484 4.69 -4.10 18.99
CA HIS A 484 5.12 -4.63 20.29
C HIS A 484 5.47 -3.54 21.30
N ILE A 485 5.53 -2.28 20.86
CA ILE A 485 5.85 -1.13 21.71
C ILE A 485 4.65 -0.20 21.80
N ASN A 486 4.12 0.25 20.66
CA ASN A 486 2.90 1.07 20.61
C ASN A 486 1.64 0.19 20.63
N VAL A 487 1.51 -0.64 21.66
CA VAL A 487 0.49 -1.70 21.75
C VAL A 487 -0.95 -1.17 21.71
N GLU A 488 -1.18 0.04 22.22
CA GLU A 488 -2.52 0.65 22.31
C GLU A 488 -3.03 1.22 20.97
N TYR A 489 -2.11 1.63 20.08
CA TYR A 489 -2.47 2.32 18.84
C TYR A 489 -2.01 1.61 17.57
N MET A 490 -0.88 0.92 17.57
CA MET A 490 -0.41 0.13 16.44
C MET A 490 -0.87 -1.32 16.56
N ASN A 491 -2.18 -1.53 16.45
CA ASN A 491 -2.81 -2.84 16.56
C ASN A 491 -3.97 -3.00 15.58
N GLY A 492 -4.42 -4.24 15.38
CA GLY A 492 -5.50 -4.57 14.46
C GLY A 492 -6.85 -3.92 14.80
N ALA A 493 -7.12 -3.64 16.08
CA ALA A 493 -8.34 -2.96 16.50
C ALA A 493 -8.36 -1.47 16.11
N ASN A 494 -7.19 -0.86 15.86
CA ASN A 494 -7.07 0.50 15.34
C ASN A 494 -6.92 0.56 13.80
N LEU A 495 -7.29 -0.51 13.08
CA LEU A 495 -7.20 -0.53 11.62
C LEU A 495 -8.01 0.60 10.98
N HIS A 496 -7.36 1.31 10.05
CA HIS A 496 -8.01 2.26 9.17
C HIS A 496 -8.13 1.71 7.74
N ILE A 497 -9.22 2.08 7.07
CA ILE A 497 -9.57 1.68 5.72
C ILE A 497 -9.52 2.92 4.83
N ALA A 498 -8.65 2.87 3.82
CA ALA A 498 -8.66 3.80 2.71
C ALA A 498 -9.75 3.38 1.71
N SER A 499 -10.88 4.09 1.75
CA SER A 499 -12.03 3.87 0.88
C SER A 499 -12.06 4.89 -0.25
N VAL A 500 -12.16 4.41 -1.49
CA VAL A 500 -12.30 5.29 -2.67
C VAL A 500 -13.57 6.12 -2.55
N GLU A 501 -14.65 5.54 -2.03
CA GLU A 501 -15.93 6.22 -1.88
C GLU A 501 -15.99 7.15 -0.66
N HIS A 502 -15.46 6.70 0.49
CA HIS A 502 -15.70 7.36 1.77
C HIS A 502 -14.49 8.06 2.39
N GLY A 503 -13.33 8.01 1.73
CA GLY A 503 -12.09 8.53 2.29
C GLY A 503 -11.49 7.59 3.34
N LEU A 504 -10.71 8.14 4.26
CA LEU A 504 -10.06 7.36 5.31
C LEU A 504 -10.97 7.23 6.54
N LEU A 505 -11.22 6.00 7.00
CA LEU A 505 -12.12 5.71 8.12
C LEU A 505 -11.50 4.65 9.05
N HIS A 506 -11.87 4.65 10.32
CA HIS A 506 -11.63 3.48 11.18
C HIS A 506 -12.47 2.29 10.66
N VAL A 507 -11.98 1.05 10.82
CA VAL A 507 -12.63 -0.16 10.28
C VAL A 507 -14.09 -0.30 10.74
N GLY A 508 -14.41 0.10 11.98
CA GLY A 508 -15.79 0.07 12.47
C GLY A 508 -16.69 1.09 11.80
N ASP A 509 -16.19 2.30 11.57
CA ASP A 509 -16.92 3.35 10.84
C ASP A 509 -17.12 2.98 9.37
N TYR A 510 -16.09 2.41 8.73
CA TYR A 510 -16.19 1.89 7.37
C TYR A 510 -17.27 0.81 7.28
N ALA A 511 -17.20 -0.22 8.13
CA ALA A 511 -18.15 -1.32 8.13
C ALA A 511 -19.60 -0.87 8.44
N ARG A 512 -19.80 0.20 9.23
CA ARG A 512 -21.11 0.79 9.49
C ARG A 512 -21.71 1.50 8.27
N ARG A 513 -20.87 2.03 7.37
CA ARG A 513 -21.31 2.67 6.11
C ARG A 513 -21.68 1.67 5.03
N LEU A 514 -21.13 0.45 5.09
CA LEU A 514 -21.54 -0.62 4.18
C LEU A 514 -23.01 -0.97 4.43
N ILE A 515 -23.80 -0.94 3.37
CA ILE A 515 -25.14 -1.53 3.34
C ILE A 515 -24.90 -3.03 3.22
N VAL A 516 -24.95 -3.72 4.35
CA VAL A 516 -24.82 -5.17 4.46
C VAL A 516 -26.20 -5.80 4.42
#